data_AF-A0A932TNU5-F1
#
_entry.id   AF-A0A932TNU5-F1
#
_cell.length_a   1.000
_cell.length_b   1.000
_cell.length_c   1.000
_cell.angle_alpha   90.00
_cell.angle_beta   90.00
_cell.angle_gamma   90.00
#
_symmetry.space_group_name_H-M   'P 1'
#
loop_
_entity.id
_entity.type
_entity.pdbx_description
1 polymer ?
#
loop_
_entity_poly.entity_id
_entity_poly.type
_entity_poly.pdbx_seq_one_letter_code
_entity_poly.pdbx_strand_id
1 'polypeptide(L)'
;MSRQYITGSGFSLERLTEHVPQDGRFYLIQDGEVASVFDSQQEAQQAYHELCVAYWSRMLRSMDMDARIRAARGLLRRDRKHRAALETLATHGDPKERAYAAESLKRIARQEAIGTA
;
A
#
# COMPACT_ATOMS: atom_id res chain seq x y z
N MET A 1 -13.45 -6.26 17.74
CA MET A 1 -13.79 -5.34 16.63
C MET A 1 -12.51 -4.89 15.95
N SER A 2 -12.45 -4.93 14.61
CA SER A 2 -11.30 -4.43 13.86
C SER A 2 -11.75 -3.74 12.58
N ARG A 3 -11.15 -2.58 12.30
CA ARG A 3 -11.33 -1.81 11.06
C ARG A 3 -9.98 -1.37 10.54
N GLN A 4 -9.68 -1.67 9.29
CA GLN A 4 -8.49 -1.22 8.58
C GLN A 4 -8.91 -0.44 7.35
N TYR A 5 -8.36 0.75 7.16
CA TYR A 5 -8.68 1.60 6.01
C TYR A 5 -7.54 2.54 5.68
N ILE A 6 -7.59 3.13 4.49
CA ILE A 6 -6.76 4.26 4.09
C ILE A 6 -7.71 5.46 3.92
N THR A 7 -7.43 6.57 4.59
CA THR A 7 -8.27 7.78 4.45
C THR A 7 -8.35 8.20 2.98
N GLY A 8 -9.58 8.39 2.49
CA GLY A 8 -9.85 8.78 1.11
C GLY A 8 -9.79 7.64 0.08
N SER A 9 -9.58 6.39 0.49
CA SER A 9 -9.49 5.28 -0.46
C SER A 9 -10.85 4.73 -0.90
N GLY A 10 -11.91 5.05 -0.16
CA GLY A 10 -13.25 4.51 -0.40
C GLY A 10 -13.40 3.05 0.04
N PHE A 11 -12.38 2.40 0.60
CA PHE A 11 -12.48 1.00 1.02
C PHE A 11 -11.92 0.73 2.41
N SER A 12 -12.45 -0.30 3.05
CA SER A 12 -12.02 -0.79 4.36
C SER A 12 -12.13 -2.31 4.46
N LEU A 13 -11.31 -2.90 5.33
CA LEU A 13 -11.47 -4.27 5.79
C LEU A 13 -12.00 -4.25 7.22
N GLU A 14 -13.17 -4.83 7.44
CA GLU A 14 -13.92 -4.75 8.70
C GLU A 14 -14.30 -6.13 9.23
N ARG A 15 -14.36 -6.24 10.56
CA ARG A 15 -14.87 -7.42 11.26
C ARG A 15 -15.43 -7.02 12.62
N LEU A 16 -16.64 -7.48 12.91
CA LEU A 16 -17.36 -7.20 14.15
C LEU A 16 -17.48 -5.70 14.43
N THR A 17 -17.70 -4.88 13.38
CA THR A 17 -18.00 -3.44 13.47
C THR A 17 -19.50 -3.22 13.33
N GLU A 18 -19.99 -2.00 13.59
CA GLU A 18 -21.40 -1.65 13.40
C GLU A 18 -21.87 -1.69 11.94
N HIS A 19 -20.94 -1.58 10.98
CA HIS A 19 -21.23 -1.55 9.54
C HIS A 19 -21.38 -2.95 8.92
N VAL A 20 -21.04 -4.01 9.65
CA VAL A 20 -20.99 -5.38 9.12
C VAL A 20 -21.66 -6.37 10.06
N PRO A 21 -22.14 -7.52 9.55
CA PRO A 21 -22.70 -8.56 10.39
C PRO A 21 -21.77 -9.02 11.52
N GLN A 22 -22.36 -9.36 12.66
CA GLN A 22 -21.66 -9.82 13.87
C GLN A 22 -21.37 -11.33 13.87
N ASP A 23 -21.19 -11.92 12.69
CA ASP A 23 -21.01 -13.36 12.50
C ASP A 23 -19.54 -13.82 12.51
N GLY A 24 -18.62 -12.89 12.78
CA GLY A 24 -17.19 -13.18 12.90
C GLY A 24 -16.44 -13.28 11.58
N ARG A 25 -17.11 -13.15 10.43
CA ARG A 25 -16.48 -13.10 9.11
C ARG A 25 -15.79 -11.76 8.86
N PHE A 26 -14.98 -11.72 7.82
CA PHE A 26 -14.26 -10.53 7.39
C PHE A 26 -14.94 -9.94 6.15
N TYR A 27 -15.16 -8.64 6.17
CA TYR A 27 -15.90 -7.92 5.14
C TYR A 27 -15.01 -6.86 4.52
N LEU A 28 -14.83 -6.96 3.21
CA LEU A 28 -14.21 -5.89 2.44
C LEU A 28 -15.33 -4.96 1.96
N ILE A 29 -15.29 -3.73 2.44
CA ILE A 29 -16.23 -2.67 2.09
C ILE A 29 -15.58 -1.78 1.04
N GLN A 30 -16.32 -1.46 -0.01
CA GLN A 30 -15.92 -0.50 -1.03
C GLN A 30 -17.09 0.44 -1.33
N ASP A 31 -16.82 1.74 -1.25
CA ASP A 31 -17.78 2.83 -1.44
C ASP A 31 -19.05 2.69 -0.58
N GLY A 32 -18.88 2.11 0.62
CA GLY A 32 -19.96 1.88 1.60
C GLY A 32 -20.69 0.54 1.44
N GLU A 33 -20.39 -0.24 0.40
CA GLU A 33 -21.04 -1.51 0.12
C GLU A 33 -20.11 -2.71 0.37
N VAL A 34 -20.69 -3.86 0.69
CA VAL A 34 -19.92 -5.10 0.84
C VAL A 34 -19.48 -5.58 -0.53
N ALA A 35 -18.19 -5.44 -0.83
CA ALA A 35 -17.60 -5.91 -2.08
C ALA A 35 -17.22 -7.40 -2.01
N SER A 36 -16.77 -7.88 -0.85
CA SER A 36 -16.39 -9.30 -0.66
C SER A 36 -16.48 -9.72 0.80
N VAL A 37 -16.69 -11.02 1.03
CA VAL A 37 -16.78 -11.64 2.36
C VAL A 37 -15.82 -12.81 2.42
N PHE A 38 -15.11 -12.95 3.53
CA PHE A 38 -14.10 -13.98 3.72
C PHE A 38 -14.27 -14.66 5.08
N ASP A 39 -14.10 -15.98 5.10
CA ASP A 39 -14.07 -16.76 6.33
C ASP A 39 -12.64 -16.81 6.92
N SER A 40 -11.62 -16.58 6.10
CA SER A 40 -10.22 -16.56 6.49
C SER A 40 -9.68 -15.15 6.65
N GLN A 41 -8.98 -14.90 7.76
CA GLN A 41 -8.23 -13.67 7.96
C GLN A 41 -7.15 -13.50 6.88
N GLN A 42 -6.49 -14.58 6.48
CA GLN A 42 -5.40 -14.53 5.52
C GLN A 42 -5.88 -14.07 4.14
N GLU A 43 -6.98 -14.64 3.65
CA GLU A 43 -7.59 -14.27 2.37
C GLU A 43 -8.07 -12.82 2.39
N ALA A 44 -8.74 -12.42 3.48
CA ALA A 44 -9.20 -11.05 3.65
C ALA A 44 -8.05 -10.04 3.65
N GLN A 45 -6.94 -10.37 4.33
CA GLN A 45 -5.74 -9.53 4.35
C GLN A 45 -5.06 -9.47 2.99
N GLN A 46 -5.03 -10.57 2.24
CA GLN A 46 -4.49 -10.60 0.89
C GLN A 46 -5.30 -9.70 -0.05
N ALA A 47 -6.63 -9.84 -0.07
CA ALA A 47 -7.52 -9.00 -0.89
C ALA A 47 -7.39 -7.51 -0.51
N TYR A 48 -7.36 -7.19 0.79
CA TYR A 48 -7.16 -5.83 1.26
C TYR A 48 -5.77 -5.27 0.89
N HIS A 49 -4.73 -6.11 0.94
CA HIS A 49 -3.38 -5.73 0.53
C HIS A 49 -3.34 -5.34 -0.95
N GLU A 50 -3.97 -6.13 -1.82
CA GLU A 50 -4.05 -5.85 -3.26
C GLU A 50 -4.73 -4.52 -3.55
N LEU A 51 -5.85 -4.22 -2.90
CA LEU A 51 -6.50 -2.91 -3.02
C LEU A 51 -5.62 -1.77 -2.53
N CYS A 52 -4.89 -1.97 -1.43
CA CYS A 52 -3.94 -0.96 -0.96
C CYS A 52 -2.84 -0.69 -1.99
N VAL A 53 -2.27 -1.74 -2.59
CA VAL A 53 -1.23 -1.60 -3.63
C VAL A 53 -1.79 -0.88 -4.85
N ALA A 54 -2.99 -1.23 -5.30
CA ALA A 54 -3.67 -0.58 -6.42
C ALA A 54 -3.92 0.91 -6.13
N TYR A 55 -4.42 1.22 -4.94
CA TYR A 55 -4.67 2.60 -4.50
C TYR A 55 -3.39 3.44 -4.50
N TRP A 56 -2.33 2.97 -3.84
CA TRP A 56 -1.09 3.74 -3.77
C TRP A 56 -0.40 3.85 -5.13
N SER A 57 -0.44 2.79 -5.95
CA SER A 57 0.09 2.83 -7.32
C SER A 57 -0.60 3.89 -8.18
N ARG A 58 -1.92 4.05 -8.01
CA ARG A 58 -2.67 5.14 -8.66
C ARG A 58 -2.24 6.51 -8.13
N MET A 59 -2.15 6.67 -6.80
CA MET A 59 -1.76 7.93 -6.17
C MET A 59 -0.32 8.36 -6.49
N LEU A 60 0.59 7.41 -6.75
CA LEU A 60 1.97 7.69 -7.15
C LEU A 60 2.07 8.42 -8.50
N ARG A 61 1.02 8.33 -9.32
CA ARG A 61 0.87 9.02 -10.61
C ARG A 61 0.08 10.33 -10.51
N SER A 62 -0.29 10.76 -9.31
CA SER A 62 -0.99 12.03 -9.09
C SER A 62 -0.15 13.23 -9.54
N MET A 63 -0.81 14.31 -9.96
CA MET A 63 -0.13 15.60 -10.20
C MET A 63 0.21 16.32 -8.89
N ASP A 64 -0.46 15.97 -7.79
CA ASP A 64 -0.14 16.46 -6.44
C ASP A 64 1.10 15.74 -5.89
N MET A 65 2.17 16.50 -5.63
CA MET A 65 3.44 15.96 -5.13
C MET A 65 3.30 15.36 -3.72
N ASP A 66 2.51 15.95 -2.84
CA ASP A 66 2.33 15.43 -1.48
C ASP A 66 1.59 14.09 -1.52
N ALA A 67 0.62 13.96 -2.42
CA ALA A 67 -0.03 12.69 -2.72
C ALA A 67 0.97 11.64 -3.21
N ARG A 68 1.91 12.00 -4.09
CA ARG A 68 2.95 11.07 -4.59
C ARG A 68 3.88 10.62 -3.47
N ILE A 69 4.33 11.53 -2.59
CA ILE A 69 5.19 11.20 -1.45
C ILE A 69 4.44 10.29 -0.47
N ARG A 70 3.17 10.59 -0.14
CA ARG A 70 2.33 9.70 0.70
C ARG A 70 2.18 8.32 0.06
N ALA A 71 1.97 8.25 -1.24
CA ALA A 71 1.87 7.00 -1.98
C ALA A 71 3.15 6.19 -1.96
N ALA A 72 4.30 6.84 -2.18
CA ALA A 72 5.60 6.19 -2.11
C ALA A 72 5.84 5.56 -0.73
N ARG A 73 5.54 6.28 0.36
CA ARG A 73 5.59 5.74 1.73
C ARG A 73 4.64 4.55 1.92
N GLY A 74 3.42 4.65 1.38
CA GLY A 74 2.41 3.59 1.43
C GLY A 74 2.87 2.30 0.73
N LEU A 75 3.52 2.42 -0.42
CA LEU A 75 4.08 1.31 -1.19
C LEU A 75 5.30 0.70 -0.49
N LEU A 76 6.22 1.51 0.03
CA LEU A 76 7.44 1.00 0.68
C LEU A 76 7.20 0.25 1.99
N ARG A 77 6.06 0.50 2.66
CA ARG A 77 5.63 -0.33 3.80
C ARG A 77 5.23 -1.76 3.40
N ARG A 78 4.91 -1.98 2.12
CA ARG A 78 4.43 -3.24 1.56
C ARG A 78 5.51 -3.95 0.75
N ASP A 79 6.17 -3.20 -0.12
CA ASP A 79 7.32 -3.64 -0.89
C ASP A 79 8.46 -2.65 -0.70
N ARG A 80 9.44 -3.03 0.13
CA ARG A 80 10.62 -2.20 0.43
C ARG A 80 11.52 -1.96 -0.79
N LYS A 81 11.35 -2.75 -1.86
CA LYS A 81 12.12 -2.63 -3.10
C LYS A 81 11.32 -1.97 -4.23
N HIS A 82 10.13 -1.42 -3.94
CA HIS A 82 9.28 -0.82 -4.97
C HIS A 82 9.97 0.36 -5.67
N ARG A 83 10.52 0.11 -6.86
CA ARG A 83 11.47 1.00 -7.53
C ARG A 83 10.92 2.42 -7.74
N ALA A 84 9.73 2.56 -8.32
CA ALA A 84 9.13 3.88 -8.57
C ALA A 84 8.83 4.68 -7.29
N ALA A 85 8.61 3.99 -6.17
CA ALA A 85 8.38 4.64 -4.88
C ALA A 85 9.71 5.14 -4.29
N LEU A 86 10.78 4.32 -4.40
CA LEU A 86 12.13 4.74 -4.05
C LEU A 86 12.58 5.92 -4.91
N GLU A 87 12.36 5.90 -6.22
CA GLU A 87 12.71 7.00 -7.13
C GLU A 87 11.98 8.29 -6.72
N THR A 88 10.68 8.20 -6.42
CA THR A 88 9.90 9.36 -5.94
C THR A 88 10.47 9.94 -4.64
N LEU A 89 10.81 9.10 -3.65
CA LEU A 89 11.39 9.58 -2.40
C LEU A 89 12.83 10.06 -2.54
N ALA A 90 13.62 9.49 -3.46
CA ALA A 90 14.99 9.93 -3.72
C ALA A 90 15.03 11.36 -4.28
N THR A 91 14.02 11.75 -5.06
CA THR A 91 13.92 13.11 -5.62
C THR A 91 13.22 14.09 -4.68
N HIS A 92 12.11 13.68 -4.06
CA HIS A 92 11.18 14.60 -3.41
C HIS A 92 10.97 14.36 -1.90
N GLY A 93 11.53 13.29 -1.34
CA GLY A 93 11.40 12.99 0.09
C GLY A 93 12.16 13.96 1.00
N ASP A 94 11.97 13.81 2.30
CA ASP A 94 12.78 14.51 3.28
C ASP A 94 14.27 14.06 3.20
N PRO A 95 15.24 14.77 3.82
CA PRO A 95 16.65 14.40 3.73
C PRO A 95 16.97 12.95 4.12
N LYS A 96 16.27 12.39 5.12
CA LYS A 96 16.48 11.02 5.59
C LYS A 96 15.90 10.02 4.59
N GLU A 97 14.71 10.29 4.07
CA GLU A 97 14.06 9.49 3.04
C GLU A 97 14.87 9.49 1.74
N ARG A 98 15.39 10.64 1.31
CA ARG A 98 16.24 10.76 0.12
C ARG A 98 17.49 9.90 0.24
N ALA A 99 18.19 10.00 1.37
CA ALA A 99 19.40 9.21 1.60
C ALA A 99 19.11 7.70 1.60
N TYR A 100 18.05 7.28 2.30
CA TYR A 100 17.62 5.88 2.33
C TYR A 100 17.24 5.35 0.95
N ALA A 101 16.46 6.13 0.20
CA ALA A 101 15.95 5.71 -1.10
C ALA A 101 17.07 5.61 -2.14
N ALA A 102 17.97 6.60 -2.18
CA ALA A 102 19.14 6.59 -3.05
C ALA A 102 20.04 5.37 -2.80
N GLU A 103 20.31 5.04 -1.53
CA GLU A 103 21.10 3.87 -1.18
C GLU A 103 20.40 2.55 -1.54
N SER A 104 19.09 2.48 -1.33
CA SER A 104 18.29 1.31 -1.70
C SER A 104 18.29 1.07 -3.21
N LEU A 105 18.18 2.14 -4.02
CA LEU A 105 18.26 2.07 -5.48
C LEU A 105 19.63 1.58 -5.96
N LYS A 106 20.72 2.07 -5.36
CA LYS A 106 22.08 1.56 -5.67
C LYS A 106 22.20 0.06 -5.40
N ARG A 107 21.65 -0.41 -4.28
CA ARG A 107 21.67 -1.84 -3.92
C ARG A 107 20.88 -2.69 -4.91
N ILE A 108 19.71 -2.23 -5.33
CA ILE A 108 18.89 -2.91 -6.34
C ILE A 108 19.67 -3.00 -7.65
N ALA A 109 20.21 -1.88 -8.15
CA ALA A 109 20.99 -1.87 -9.38
C ALA A 109 22.20 -2.81 -9.34
N ARG A 110 22.90 -2.89 -8.21
CA ARG A 110 24.02 -3.83 -8.02
C ARG A 110 23.56 -5.28 -8.04
N GLN A 111 22.43 -5.60 -7.41
CA GLN A 111 21.87 -6.95 -7.40
C GLN A 111 21.43 -7.39 -8.81
N GLU A 112 20.81 -6.48 -9.57
CA GLU A 112 20.40 -6.71 -10.96
C GLU A 112 21.62 -6.99 -11.85
N ALA A 113 22.68 -6.19 -11.74
CA ALA A 113 23.89 -6.36 -12.54
C ALA A 113 24.62 -7.70 -12.29
N ILE A 114 24.58 -8.20 -11.05
CA ILE A 114 25.20 -9.49 -10.67
C ILE A 114 24.33 -10.67 -11.12
N GLY A 115 23.00 -10.53 -11.07
CA GLY A 115 22.07 -11.60 -11.50
C GLY A 115 21.96 -11.80 -13.01
N THR A 116 22.46 -10.85 -13.80
CA THR A 116 22.53 -10.91 -15.27
C THR A 116 23.88 -11.36 -15.83
N ALA A 117 24.88 -11.60 -14.97
CA ALA A 117 26.23 -12.04 -15.34
C ALA A 117 26.41 -13.54 -15.08
#